data_AF-A2DGK6-F1
#
_entry.id   AF-A2DGK6-F1
#
_cell.length_a   1.000
_cell.length_b   1.000
_cell.length_c   1.000
_cell.angle_alpha   90.00
_cell.angle_beta   90.00
_cell.angle_gamma   90.00
#
_symmetry.space_group_name_H-M   'P 1'
#
loop_
_entity.id
_entity.type
_entity.pdbx_description
1 polymer ?
#
loop_
_entity_poly.entity_id
_entity_poly.type
_entity_poly.pdbx_seq_one_letter_code
_entity_poly.pdbx_strand_id
1 'polypeptide(L)'
;MSGELEDAGIQVGECPEQLAERVKNSASIYSLRKDSQAIKAQLLQLIAKELQSDYWSTLASFIHGQCSKTRFDEIMEKCLQSNEAKIMHNELIRSIIYNAHFSMIPPPNVDIPHAKATVRASKPPISVQQVKNHTFMTYTAADLHHLPSINQLTKRVCVIISDPKFQIDSKAVNEILTELKKFVCQILYKSLELAASEGPTNGHNHITVDHVQQVLKMNSQISTVISPSVISKFDMTTK
;
A
#
# COMPACT_ATOMS: atom_id res chain seq x y z
N MET A 1 9.45 -14.33 51.32
CA MET A 1 9.01 -12.93 51.09
C MET A 1 9.37 -12.62 49.65
N SER A 2 8.46 -12.93 48.74
CA SER A 2 8.62 -12.72 47.31
C SER A 2 7.92 -11.42 46.96
N GLY A 3 8.69 -10.44 46.48
CA GLY A 3 8.14 -9.18 45.99
C GLY A 3 7.71 -9.35 44.54
N GLU A 4 6.42 -9.19 44.28
CA GLU A 4 5.85 -9.02 42.94
C GLU A 4 6.15 -7.59 42.47
N LEU A 5 6.80 -7.47 41.30
CA LEU A 5 6.89 -6.22 40.56
C LEU A 5 5.75 -6.21 39.55
N GLU A 6 4.77 -5.34 39.79
CA GLU A 6 3.71 -5.04 38.83
C GLU A 6 4.29 -4.30 37.62
N ASP A 7 4.18 -4.92 36.43
CA ASP A 7 4.47 -4.31 35.15
C ASP A 7 3.27 -3.46 34.71
N ALA A 8 3.31 -2.17 35.04
CA ALA A 8 2.32 -1.21 34.58
C ALA A 8 2.59 -0.87 33.11
N GLY A 9 1.88 -1.55 32.21
CA GLY A 9 1.83 -1.19 30.78
C GLY A 9 1.30 0.23 30.62
N ILE A 10 2.19 1.19 30.36
CA ILE A 10 1.84 2.57 30.02
C ILE A 10 1.25 2.58 28.61
N GLN A 11 -0.08 2.51 28.52
CA GLN A 11 -0.79 2.79 27.27
C GLN A 11 -0.78 4.30 27.06
N VAL A 12 0.11 4.78 26.19
CA VAL A 12 0.16 6.20 25.79
C VAL A 12 -1.07 6.45 24.91
N GLY A 13 -2.10 7.07 25.48
CA GLY A 13 -3.25 7.56 24.70
C GLY A 13 -2.76 8.59 23.69
N GLU A 14 -2.88 8.29 22.40
CA GLU A 14 -2.49 9.21 21.33
C GLU A 14 -3.42 10.43 21.35
N CYS A 15 -2.84 11.62 21.54
CA CYS A 15 -3.58 12.87 21.58
C CYS A 15 -4.04 13.26 20.15
N PRO A 16 -5.25 13.81 19.94
CA PRO A 16 -5.77 14.16 18.61
C PRO A 16 -4.83 15.07 17.77
N GLU A 17 -4.04 15.91 18.42
CA GLU A 17 -3.06 16.78 17.77
C GLU A 17 -1.89 16.01 17.16
N GLN A 18 -1.44 14.91 17.77
CA GLN A 18 -0.40 14.02 17.23
C GLN A 18 -0.92 13.25 16.01
N LEU A 19 -2.21 12.94 15.99
CA LEU A 19 -2.89 12.32 14.84
C LEU A 19 -2.96 13.30 13.66
N ALA A 20 -3.32 14.56 13.92
CA ALA A 20 -3.40 15.61 12.90
C ALA A 20 -2.03 15.96 12.28
N GLU A 21 -0.96 16.00 13.07
CA GLU A 21 0.41 16.17 12.57
C GLU A 21 0.88 14.97 11.73
N ARG A 22 0.58 13.73 12.16
CA ARG A 22 0.84 12.53 11.34
C ARG A 22 0.08 12.56 10.02
N VAL A 23 -1.17 13.03 10.01
CA VAL A 23 -1.98 13.13 8.79
C VAL A 23 -1.40 14.18 7.84
N LYS A 24 -0.99 15.36 8.34
CA LYS A 24 -0.29 16.37 7.53
C LYS A 24 1.04 15.86 6.97
N ASN A 25 1.82 15.14 7.76
CA ASN A 25 3.07 14.52 7.30
C ASN A 25 2.83 13.35 6.34
N SER A 26 1.73 12.61 6.48
CA SER A 26 1.43 11.46 5.63
C SER A 26 1.26 11.85 4.16
N ALA A 27 0.68 13.02 3.86
CA ALA A 27 0.58 13.54 2.50
C ALA A 27 1.97 13.83 1.88
N SER A 28 2.91 14.35 2.67
CA SER A 28 4.30 14.60 2.26
C SER A 28 5.04 13.29 1.90
N ILE A 29 4.81 12.22 2.66
CA ILE A 29 5.44 10.90 2.45
C ILE A 29 5.17 10.36 1.03
N TYR A 30 3.92 10.40 0.53
CA TYR A 30 3.60 9.84 -0.79
C TYR A 30 4.14 10.66 -1.98
N SER A 31 4.43 11.95 -1.77
CA SER A 31 4.98 12.87 -2.78
C SER A 31 6.50 12.79 -2.96
N LEU A 32 7.19 12.11 -2.05
CA LEU A 32 8.65 12.02 -2.06
C LEU A 32 9.05 10.66 -2.62
N ARG A 33 9.82 10.65 -3.72
CA ARG A 33 10.56 9.44 -4.14
C ARG A 33 11.94 9.51 -3.51
N LYS A 34 12.36 8.46 -2.82
CA LYS A 34 13.74 8.37 -2.33
C LYS A 34 14.67 8.11 -3.52
N ASP A 35 15.78 8.84 -3.61
CA ASP A 35 16.77 8.62 -4.65
C ASP A 35 17.61 7.37 -4.36
N SER A 36 17.08 6.22 -4.74
CA SER A 36 17.77 4.94 -4.60
C SER A 36 19.03 4.84 -5.48
N GLN A 37 19.16 5.67 -6.53
CA GLN A 37 20.36 5.67 -7.38
C GLN A 37 21.51 6.37 -6.67
N ALA A 38 21.26 7.51 -6.04
CA ALA A 38 22.26 8.19 -5.22
C ALA A 38 22.72 7.30 -4.04
N ILE A 39 21.79 6.66 -3.33
CA ILE A 39 22.12 5.75 -2.23
C ILE A 39 22.93 4.54 -2.74
N LYS A 40 22.55 3.98 -3.89
CA LYS A 40 23.32 2.91 -4.54
C LYS A 40 24.75 3.36 -4.86
N ALA A 41 24.91 4.56 -5.43
CA ALA A 41 26.22 5.09 -5.78
C ALA A 41 27.12 5.25 -4.54
N GLN A 42 26.57 5.78 -3.44
CA GLN A 42 27.26 5.89 -2.15
C GLN A 42 27.66 4.52 -1.60
N LEU A 43 26.74 3.55 -1.62
CA LEU A 43 27.04 2.20 -1.16
C LEU A 43 28.16 1.54 -1.97
N LEU A 44 28.14 1.69 -3.30
CA LEU A 44 29.19 1.13 -4.16
C LEU A 44 30.56 1.77 -3.88
N GLN A 45 30.64 3.01 -3.42
CA GLN A 45 31.92 3.60 -2.99
C GLN A 45 32.50 2.93 -1.74
N LEU A 46 31.66 2.33 -0.89
CA LEU A 46 32.06 1.64 0.34
C LEU A 46 32.40 0.16 0.13
N ILE A 47 32.01 -0.41 -1.02
CA ILE A 47 32.28 -1.81 -1.38
C ILE A 47 33.50 -1.85 -2.31
N ALA A 48 34.43 -2.77 -2.03
CA ALA A 48 35.60 -3.02 -2.88
C ALA A 48 35.17 -3.29 -4.33
N LYS A 49 35.84 -2.67 -5.31
CA LYS A 49 35.42 -2.66 -6.73
C LYS A 49 35.20 -4.06 -7.29
N GLU A 50 36.07 -4.98 -6.94
CA GLU A 50 36.02 -6.40 -7.32
C GLU A 50 34.78 -7.14 -6.79
N LEU A 51 34.20 -6.69 -5.67
CA LEU A 51 33.03 -7.30 -5.03
C LEU A 51 31.70 -6.63 -5.41
N GLN A 52 31.72 -5.51 -6.15
CA GLN A 52 30.49 -4.78 -6.50
C GLN A 52 29.55 -5.58 -7.40
N SER A 53 30.12 -6.33 -8.35
CA SER A 53 29.34 -7.19 -9.25
C SER A 53 28.67 -8.33 -8.47
N ASP A 54 29.42 -8.98 -7.58
CA ASP A 54 28.94 -10.07 -6.75
C ASP A 54 27.85 -9.60 -5.78
N TYR A 55 28.03 -8.41 -5.20
CA TYR A 55 27.03 -7.77 -4.36
C TYR A 55 25.70 -7.60 -5.11
N TRP A 56 25.74 -6.95 -6.29
CA TRP A 56 24.51 -6.60 -7.01
C TRP A 56 23.81 -7.82 -7.60
N SER A 57 24.56 -8.74 -8.19
CA SER A 57 24.01 -9.99 -8.74
C SER A 57 23.37 -10.85 -7.65
N THR A 58 24.01 -10.95 -6.48
CA THR A 58 23.46 -11.72 -5.35
C THR A 58 22.23 -11.04 -4.75
N LEU A 59 22.24 -9.72 -4.61
CA LEU A 59 21.08 -8.98 -4.12
C LEU A 59 19.87 -9.13 -5.06
N ALA A 60 20.07 -8.97 -6.36
CA ALA A 60 19.02 -9.18 -7.35
C ALA A 60 18.46 -10.61 -7.31
N SER A 61 19.35 -11.60 -7.29
CA SER A 61 18.97 -13.02 -7.22
C SER A 61 18.19 -13.34 -5.94
N PHE A 62 18.58 -12.75 -4.81
CA PHE A 62 17.86 -12.93 -3.54
C PHE A 62 16.47 -12.31 -3.56
N ILE A 63 16.32 -11.09 -4.08
CA ILE A 63 15.01 -10.44 -4.23
C ILE A 63 14.09 -11.25 -5.16
N HIS A 64 14.64 -11.87 -6.21
CA HIS A 64 13.89 -12.75 -7.11
C HIS A 64 13.66 -14.17 -6.56
N GLY A 65 14.09 -14.48 -5.34
CA GLY A 65 13.94 -15.81 -4.74
C GLY A 65 14.80 -16.90 -5.39
N GLN A 66 15.82 -16.50 -6.16
CA GLN A 66 16.76 -17.38 -6.86
C GLN A 66 18.04 -17.64 -6.04
N CYS A 67 18.18 -17.00 -4.88
CA CYS A 67 19.30 -17.19 -3.96
C CYS A 67 18.79 -17.61 -2.58
N SER A 68 19.46 -18.59 -1.96
CA SER A 68 19.15 -19.00 -0.59
C SER A 68 19.60 -17.94 0.42
N LYS A 69 18.95 -17.90 1.59
CA LYS A 69 19.35 -16.99 2.68
C LYS A 69 20.80 -17.20 3.10
N THR A 70 21.25 -18.44 3.26
CA THR A 70 22.63 -18.75 3.66
C THR A 70 23.63 -18.19 2.66
N ARG A 71 23.38 -18.39 1.35
CA ARG A 71 24.26 -17.87 0.31
C ARG A 71 24.27 -16.34 0.26
N PHE A 72 23.11 -15.72 0.47
CA PHE A 72 23.00 -14.27 0.55
C PHE A 72 23.83 -13.73 1.72
N ASP A 73 23.66 -14.29 2.91
CA ASP A 73 24.36 -13.86 4.13
C ASP A 73 25.90 -13.97 3.96
N GLU A 74 26.40 -15.07 3.39
CA GLU A 74 27.83 -15.27 3.10
C GLU A 74 28.42 -14.19 2.18
N ILE A 75 27.69 -13.80 1.12
CA ILE A 75 28.17 -12.80 0.18
C ILE A 75 28.05 -11.40 0.78
N MET A 76 26.96 -11.11 1.49
CA MET A 76 26.78 -9.83 2.17
C MET A 76 27.87 -9.60 3.23
N GLU A 77 28.27 -10.64 3.96
CA GLU A 77 29.37 -10.56 4.93
C GLU A 77 30.71 -10.21 4.25
N LYS A 78 30.98 -10.77 3.07
CA LYS A 78 32.17 -10.46 2.28
C LYS A 78 32.16 -9.04 1.71
N CYS A 79 31.02 -8.59 1.20
CA CYS A 79 30.87 -7.30 0.53
C CYS A 79 30.73 -6.12 1.51
N LEU A 80 30.01 -6.30 2.62
CA LEU A 80 29.62 -5.24 3.56
C LEU A 80 30.50 -5.27 4.82
N GLN A 81 31.81 -5.08 4.65
CA GLN A 81 32.78 -5.22 5.74
C GLN A 81 32.69 -4.09 6.77
N SER A 82 32.37 -2.86 6.34
CA SER A 82 32.24 -1.70 7.22
C SER A 82 30.82 -1.55 7.77
N ASN A 83 30.69 -1.01 8.98
CA ASN A 83 29.38 -0.67 9.56
C ASN A 83 28.65 0.37 8.70
N GLU A 84 29.38 1.29 8.09
CA GLU A 84 28.82 2.28 7.17
C GLU A 84 28.19 1.61 5.93
N ALA A 85 28.87 0.63 5.33
CA ALA A 85 28.32 -0.14 4.21
C ALA A 85 27.04 -0.89 4.61
N LYS A 86 27.00 -1.48 5.81
CA LYS A 86 25.80 -2.16 6.34
C LYS A 86 24.64 -1.20 6.56
N ILE A 87 24.91 -0.01 7.11
CA ILE A 87 23.90 1.05 7.28
C ILE A 87 23.37 1.48 5.91
N MET A 88 24.27 1.69 4.94
CA MET A 88 23.90 2.12 3.60
C MET A 88 23.14 1.06 2.81
N HIS A 89 23.48 -0.21 2.96
CA HIS A 89 22.69 -1.32 2.44
C HIS A 89 21.26 -1.27 3.00
N ASN A 90 21.11 -1.16 4.32
CA ASN A 90 19.80 -1.10 4.95
C ASN A 90 18.99 0.11 4.46
N GLU A 91 19.63 1.27 4.30
CA GLU A 91 18.95 2.44 3.77
C GLU A 91 18.56 2.27 2.30
N LEU A 92 19.39 1.60 1.49
CA LEU A 92 19.03 1.22 0.12
C LEU A 92 17.79 0.33 0.11
N ILE A 93 17.76 -0.75 0.90
CA ILE A 93 16.61 -1.66 0.98
C ILE A 93 15.35 -0.91 1.43
N ARG A 94 15.46 -0.08 2.47
CA ARG A 94 14.33 0.77 2.91
C ARG A 94 13.86 1.70 1.81
N SER A 95 14.77 2.31 1.05
CA SER A 95 14.43 3.21 -0.06
C SER A 95 13.69 2.49 -1.19
N ILE A 96 14.10 1.25 -1.52
CA ILE A 96 13.46 0.42 -2.54
C ILE A 96 12.04 0.05 -2.09
N ILE A 97 11.90 -0.48 -0.87
CA ILE A 97 10.59 -0.85 -0.30
C ILE A 97 9.70 0.39 -0.24
N TYR A 98 10.24 1.51 0.23
CA TYR A 98 9.50 2.76 0.31
C TYR A 98 8.97 3.20 -1.07
N ASN A 99 9.83 3.24 -2.07
CA ASN A 99 9.46 3.64 -3.42
C ASN A 99 8.46 2.67 -4.06
N ALA A 100 8.55 1.37 -3.77
CA ALA A 100 7.63 0.36 -4.29
C ALA A 100 6.22 0.46 -3.68
N HIS A 101 6.11 0.87 -2.42
CA HIS A 101 4.84 0.88 -1.68
C HIS A 101 4.18 2.25 -1.55
N PHE A 102 4.97 3.32 -1.44
CA PHE A 102 4.46 4.65 -1.07
C PHE A 102 4.70 5.71 -2.15
N SER A 103 5.64 5.55 -3.07
CA SER A 103 5.87 6.55 -4.12
C SER A 103 4.90 6.35 -5.27
N MET A 104 4.12 7.40 -5.59
CA MET A 104 3.29 7.45 -6.81
C MET A 104 4.08 7.93 -8.04
N ILE A 105 5.31 8.42 -7.84
CA ILE A 105 6.19 8.87 -8.92
C ILE A 105 6.77 7.63 -9.59
N PRO A 106 6.60 7.44 -10.91
CA PRO A 106 7.14 6.29 -11.62
C PRO A 106 8.69 6.27 -11.56
N PRO A 107 9.32 5.10 -11.76
CA PRO A 107 10.78 5.05 -11.86
C PRO A 107 11.28 5.94 -13.00
N PRO A 108 12.38 6.70 -12.79
CA PRO A 108 12.98 7.50 -13.86
C PRO A 108 13.41 6.59 -15.02
N ASN A 109 13.23 7.07 -16.26
CA ASN A 109 13.57 6.38 -17.52
C ASN A 109 12.76 5.11 -17.85
N VAL A 110 11.60 4.92 -17.23
CA VAL A 110 10.63 3.91 -17.68
C VAL A 110 9.53 4.63 -18.45
N ASP A 111 9.54 4.48 -19.77
CA ASP A 111 8.37 4.80 -20.59
C ASP A 111 7.25 3.89 -20.10
N ILE A 112 6.31 4.44 -19.32
CA ILE A 112 5.12 3.70 -18.94
C ILE A 112 4.40 3.42 -20.25
N PRO A 113 4.23 2.15 -20.66
CA PRO A 113 3.34 1.87 -21.78
C PRO A 113 1.97 2.34 -21.32
N HIS A 114 1.45 3.41 -21.93
CA HIS A 114 0.03 3.72 -21.83
C HIS A 114 -0.68 2.46 -22.35
N ALA A 115 -1.15 1.62 -21.42
CA ALA A 115 -1.82 0.40 -21.75
C ALA A 115 -3.09 0.80 -22.51
N LYS A 116 -3.06 0.72 -23.84
CA LYS A 116 -4.28 0.64 -24.64
C LYS A 116 -4.99 -0.59 -24.12
N ALA A 117 -6.08 -0.37 -23.37
CA ALA A 117 -6.88 -1.40 -22.75
C ALA A 117 -7.21 -2.48 -23.77
N THR A 118 -6.41 -3.54 -23.79
CA THR A 118 -6.65 -4.71 -24.62
C THR A 118 -7.30 -5.71 -23.69
N VAL A 119 -8.61 -5.84 -23.84
CA VAL A 119 -9.43 -6.87 -23.22
C VAL A 119 -8.79 -8.22 -23.54
N ARG A 120 -8.06 -8.81 -22.59
CA ARG A 120 -7.54 -10.17 -22.71
C ARG A 120 -8.41 -11.10 -21.89
N ALA A 121 -9.01 -12.06 -22.60
CA ALA A 121 -9.79 -13.14 -22.04
C ALA A 121 -9.01 -13.89 -20.95
N SER A 122 -9.67 -14.09 -19.82
CA SER A 122 -9.17 -14.77 -18.63
C SER A 122 -8.81 -16.22 -18.92
N LYS A 123 -7.53 -16.58 -18.73
CA LYS A 123 -7.13 -17.96 -18.40
C LYS A 123 -7.01 -18.07 -16.87
N PRO A 124 -7.41 -19.19 -16.25
CA PRO A 124 -7.34 -19.34 -14.80
C PRO A 124 -5.88 -19.55 -14.34
N PRO A 125 -5.45 -19.00 -13.19
CA PRO A 125 -4.13 -19.28 -12.66
C PRO A 125 -4.10 -20.62 -11.90
N ILE A 126 -3.02 -21.35 -12.14
CA ILE A 126 -2.65 -22.63 -11.51
C ILE A 126 -2.49 -22.45 -9.99
N SER A 127 -3.03 -23.39 -9.22
CA SER A 127 -2.98 -23.43 -7.76
C SER A 127 -1.58 -23.80 -7.27
N VAL A 128 -0.94 -22.90 -6.54
CA VAL A 128 0.22 -23.22 -5.70
C VAL A 128 -0.27 -23.18 -4.25
N GLN A 129 -0.20 -24.32 -3.57
CA GLN A 129 -0.55 -24.45 -2.15
C GLN A 129 0.40 -23.57 -1.33
N GLN A 130 -0.11 -22.51 -0.73
CA GLN A 130 0.65 -21.64 0.18
C GLN A 130 0.35 -21.97 1.64
N VAL A 131 1.45 -22.11 2.38
CA VAL A 131 1.57 -22.33 3.82
C VAL A 131 0.83 -21.24 4.59
N LYS A 132 0.12 -21.64 5.66
CA LYS A 132 -0.68 -20.79 6.53
C LYS A 132 0.19 -19.81 7.34
N ASN A 133 0.51 -18.66 6.75
CA ASN A 133 0.84 -17.46 7.50
C ASN A 133 -0.24 -16.43 7.19
N HIS A 134 -1.14 -16.18 8.15
CA HIS A 134 -2.26 -15.22 8.04
C HIS A 134 -1.78 -13.76 8.14
N THR A 135 -0.63 -13.44 7.55
CA THR A 135 -0.17 -12.07 7.39
C THR A 135 -1.07 -11.39 6.36
N PHE A 136 -1.48 -10.16 6.62
CA PHE A 136 -2.33 -9.30 5.79
C PHE A 136 -1.67 -9.03 4.42
N MET A 137 -1.60 -10.04 3.55
CA MET A 137 -0.89 -10.07 2.26
C MET A 137 -1.86 -10.39 1.11
N THR A 138 -3.04 -9.78 1.15
CA THR A 138 -3.89 -9.70 -0.03
C THR A 138 -3.84 -8.27 -0.53
N TYR A 139 -3.46 -8.08 -1.80
CA TYR A 139 -3.65 -6.84 -2.54
C TYR A 139 -4.98 -6.18 -2.15
N THR A 140 -4.93 -4.90 -1.83
CA THR A 140 -6.12 -4.14 -1.47
C THR A 140 -7.02 -3.95 -2.70
N ALA A 141 -8.28 -3.58 -2.48
CA ALA A 141 -9.20 -3.25 -3.57
C ALA A 141 -8.66 -2.10 -4.45
N ALA A 142 -7.86 -1.20 -3.87
CA ALA A 142 -7.19 -0.14 -4.60
C ALA A 142 -6.08 -0.68 -5.53
N ASP A 143 -5.30 -1.65 -5.06
CA ASP A 143 -4.22 -2.27 -5.84
C ASP A 143 -4.75 -3.11 -7.02
N LEU A 144 -5.94 -3.71 -6.85
CA LEU A 144 -6.55 -4.58 -7.86
C LEU A 144 -7.52 -3.85 -8.80
N HIS A 145 -7.81 -2.56 -8.54
CA HIS A 145 -8.80 -1.77 -9.28
C HIS A 145 -10.18 -2.44 -9.40
N HIS A 146 -10.56 -3.29 -8.44
CA HIS A 146 -11.87 -3.93 -8.39
C HIS A 146 -12.34 -4.12 -6.95
N LEU A 147 -13.67 -4.17 -6.76
CA LEU A 147 -14.24 -4.51 -5.46
C LEU A 147 -13.85 -5.93 -5.04
N PRO A 148 -13.57 -6.18 -3.75
CA PRO A 148 -13.16 -7.49 -3.29
C PRO A 148 -14.28 -8.51 -3.49
N SER A 149 -13.92 -9.72 -3.91
CA SER A 149 -14.83 -10.87 -3.91
C SER A 149 -15.25 -11.24 -2.49
N ILE A 150 -16.35 -11.98 -2.36
CA ILE A 150 -16.85 -12.47 -1.07
C ILE A 150 -15.79 -13.27 -0.30
N ASN A 151 -14.99 -14.07 -1.01
CA ASN A 151 -13.90 -14.86 -0.42
C ASN A 151 -12.76 -13.97 0.10
N GLN A 152 -12.41 -12.92 -0.64
CA GLN A 152 -11.40 -11.94 -0.20
C GLN A 152 -11.89 -11.18 1.03
N LEU A 153 -13.16 -10.75 1.01
CA LEU A 153 -13.76 -10.04 2.15
C LEU A 153 -13.83 -10.93 3.39
N THR A 154 -14.26 -12.19 3.24
CA THR A 154 -14.31 -13.17 4.33
C THR A 154 -12.94 -13.35 4.98
N LYS A 155 -11.89 -13.58 4.18
CA LYS A 155 -10.52 -13.71 4.68
C LYS A 155 -10.05 -12.47 5.44
N ARG A 156 -10.40 -11.27 4.96
CA ARG A 156 -10.02 -10.01 5.63
C ARG A 156 -10.75 -9.85 6.96
N VAL A 157 -12.04 -10.17 7.02
CA VAL A 157 -12.82 -10.17 8.27
C VAL A 157 -12.25 -11.19 9.26
N CYS A 158 -11.84 -12.39 8.80
CA CYS A 158 -11.18 -13.39 9.65
C CYS A 158 -9.93 -12.82 10.33
N VAL A 159 -9.09 -12.13 9.56
CA VAL A 159 -7.85 -11.55 10.07
C VAL A 159 -8.15 -10.41 11.05
N ILE A 160 -9.14 -9.56 10.76
CA ILE A 160 -9.51 -8.43 11.64
C ILE A 160 -10.04 -8.92 12.99
N ILE A 161 -10.88 -9.96 12.99
CA ILE A 161 -11.48 -10.47 14.23
C ILE A 161 -10.43 -11.15 15.10
N SER A 162 -9.39 -11.77 14.50
CA SER A 162 -8.24 -12.38 15.20
C SER A 162 -8.57 -13.42 16.30
N ASP A 163 -9.84 -13.74 16.52
CA ASP A 163 -10.31 -14.72 17.49
C ASP A 163 -10.53 -16.08 16.80
N PRO A 164 -9.74 -17.12 17.14
CA PRO A 164 -9.89 -18.45 16.57
C PRO A 164 -11.21 -19.16 16.93
N LYS A 165 -11.95 -18.66 17.93
CA LYS A 165 -13.26 -19.21 18.34
C LYS A 165 -14.42 -18.55 17.59
N PHE A 166 -14.18 -17.43 16.92
CA PHE A 166 -15.24 -16.72 16.20
C PHE A 166 -15.39 -17.25 14.78
N GLN A 167 -16.50 -17.94 14.53
CA GLN A 167 -16.87 -18.35 13.17
C GLN A 167 -17.61 -17.22 12.46
N ILE A 168 -17.08 -16.81 11.31
CA ILE A 168 -17.70 -15.76 10.51
C ILE A 168 -18.89 -16.33 9.76
N ASP A 169 -20.06 -15.74 10.02
CA ASP A 169 -21.26 -16.02 9.28
C ASP A 169 -21.15 -15.48 7.85
N SER A 170 -21.25 -16.39 6.88
CA SER A 170 -21.29 -16.06 5.45
C SER A 170 -22.38 -15.03 5.11
N LYS A 171 -23.50 -15.02 5.83
CA LYS A 171 -24.57 -14.03 5.64
C LYS A 171 -24.11 -12.64 6.03
N ALA A 172 -23.44 -12.48 7.17
CA ALA A 172 -22.90 -11.20 7.61
C ALA A 172 -21.89 -10.62 6.58
N VAL A 173 -21.04 -11.46 5.99
CA VAL A 173 -20.09 -11.01 4.97
C VAL A 173 -20.79 -10.57 3.68
N ASN A 174 -21.89 -11.24 3.30
CA ASN A 174 -22.72 -10.82 2.17
C ASN A 174 -23.43 -9.49 2.43
N GLU A 175 -23.90 -9.24 3.65
CA GLU A 175 -24.48 -7.94 4.04
C GLU A 175 -23.44 -6.83 3.94
N ILE A 176 -22.21 -7.05 4.43
CA ILE A 176 -21.12 -6.08 4.29
C ILE A 176 -20.83 -5.76 2.82
N LEU A 177 -20.76 -6.79 1.96
CA LEU A 177 -20.52 -6.59 0.53
C LEU A 177 -21.69 -5.83 -0.15
N THR A 178 -22.91 -6.10 0.28
CA THR A 178 -24.11 -5.44 -0.25
C THR A 178 -24.15 -3.98 0.15
N GLU A 179 -23.89 -3.65 1.41
CA GLU A 179 -23.80 -2.26 1.87
C GLU A 179 -22.63 -1.51 1.22
N LEU A 180 -21.48 -2.16 1.03
CA LEU A 180 -20.36 -1.57 0.30
C LEU A 180 -20.76 -1.17 -1.13
N LYS A 181 -21.48 -2.05 -1.85
CA LYS A 181 -21.98 -1.73 -3.20
C LYS A 181 -22.97 -0.58 -3.18
N LYS A 182 -23.94 -0.59 -2.25
CA LYS A 182 -24.91 0.50 -2.10
C LYS A 182 -24.22 1.83 -1.83
N PHE A 183 -23.24 1.84 -0.94
CA PHE A 183 -22.44 3.02 -0.60
C PHE A 183 -21.71 3.58 -1.82
N VAL A 184 -21.02 2.74 -2.59
CA VAL A 184 -20.34 3.14 -3.83
C VAL A 184 -21.33 3.69 -4.85
N CYS A 185 -22.47 3.01 -5.06
CA CYS A 185 -23.51 3.47 -5.97
C CYS A 185 -24.11 4.82 -5.54
N GLN A 186 -24.32 5.05 -4.25
CA GLN A 186 -24.82 6.33 -3.73
C GLN A 186 -23.85 7.48 -4.03
N ILE A 187 -22.55 7.27 -3.84
CA ILE A 187 -21.55 8.29 -4.17
C ILE A 187 -21.59 8.58 -5.66
N LEU A 188 -21.52 7.55 -6.50
CA LEU A 188 -21.51 7.72 -7.96
C LEU A 188 -22.78 8.40 -8.49
N TYR A 189 -23.94 8.04 -7.96
CA TYR A 189 -25.22 8.64 -8.34
C TYR A 189 -25.25 10.14 -8.01
N LYS A 190 -24.87 10.52 -6.79
CA LYS A 190 -24.80 11.94 -6.41
C LYS A 190 -23.74 12.71 -7.20
N SER A 191 -22.61 12.07 -7.51
CA SER A 191 -21.58 12.71 -8.35
C SER A 191 -22.04 12.89 -9.79
N LEU A 192 -22.87 11.98 -10.30
CA LEU A 192 -23.51 12.11 -11.60
C LEU A 192 -24.56 13.23 -11.62
N GLU A 193 -25.34 13.39 -10.54
CA GLU A 193 -26.29 14.51 -10.39
C GLU A 193 -25.57 15.86 -10.42
N LEU A 194 -24.43 15.97 -9.71
CA LEU A 194 -23.58 17.17 -9.77
C LEU A 194 -23.06 17.41 -11.19
N ALA A 195 -22.49 16.38 -11.84
CA ALA A 195 -21.99 16.50 -13.21
C ALA A 195 -23.08 16.91 -14.21
N ALA A 196 -24.32 16.44 -14.03
CA ALA A 196 -25.45 16.80 -14.88
C ALA A 196 -25.92 18.25 -14.66
N SER A 197 -25.69 18.82 -13.47
CA SER A 197 -26.08 20.18 -13.12
C SER A 197 -25.15 21.26 -13.69
N GLU A 198 -23.92 20.91 -14.08
CA GLU A 198 -22.92 21.84 -14.62
C GLU A 198 -23.13 22.22 -16.09
N GLY A 199 -24.20 21.71 -16.72
CA GLY A 199 -24.59 22.02 -18.10
C GLY A 199 -23.88 21.17 -19.16
N PRO A 200 -24.41 21.11 -20.40
CA PRO A 200 -23.91 20.21 -21.43
C PRO A 200 -22.61 20.75 -22.04
N THR A 201 -21.49 20.53 -21.37
CA THR A 201 -20.17 20.69 -21.99
C THR A 201 -19.84 19.40 -22.74
N ASN A 202 -20.16 19.38 -24.03
CA ASN A 202 -19.72 18.36 -24.99
C ASN A 202 -19.93 16.88 -24.56
N GLY A 203 -21.20 16.47 -24.52
CA GLY A 203 -21.61 15.13 -24.95
C GLY A 203 -21.56 13.98 -23.93
N HIS A 204 -20.82 14.07 -22.82
CA HIS A 204 -20.82 13.01 -21.80
C HIS A 204 -20.64 13.57 -20.39
N ASN A 205 -21.62 13.33 -19.51
CA ASN A 205 -21.51 13.62 -18.08
C ASN A 205 -20.47 12.69 -17.46
N HIS A 206 -19.20 13.09 -17.48
CA HIS A 206 -18.12 12.35 -16.86
C HIS A 206 -17.99 12.74 -15.39
N ILE A 207 -17.94 11.72 -14.51
CA ILE A 207 -17.67 11.93 -13.09
C ILE A 207 -16.18 12.23 -12.93
N THR A 208 -15.85 13.43 -12.45
CA THR A 208 -14.50 13.82 -12.08
C THR A 208 -14.23 13.53 -10.60
N VAL A 209 -12.95 13.59 -10.21
CA VAL A 209 -12.54 13.48 -8.80
C VAL A 209 -13.17 14.60 -7.96
N ASP A 210 -13.30 15.80 -8.53
CA ASP A 210 -13.88 16.97 -7.85
C ASP A 210 -15.36 16.74 -7.52
N HIS A 211 -16.14 16.13 -8.42
CA HIS A 211 -17.54 15.76 -8.14
C HIS A 211 -17.65 14.78 -6.97
N VAL A 212 -16.74 13.80 -6.88
CA VAL A 212 -16.71 12.84 -5.77
C VAL A 212 -16.36 13.54 -4.46
N GLN A 213 -15.34 14.40 -4.46
CA GLN A 213 -14.95 15.16 -3.27
C GLN A 213 -16.05 16.09 -2.79
N GLN A 214 -16.74 16.76 -3.70
CA GLN A 214 -17.85 17.64 -3.38
C GLN A 214 -19.01 16.86 -2.76
N VAL A 215 -19.36 15.69 -3.28
CA VAL A 215 -20.35 14.80 -2.64
C VAL A 215 -19.93 14.41 -1.22
N LEU A 216 -18.66 14.05 -1.02
CA LEU A 216 -18.14 13.70 0.29
C LEU A 216 -18.19 14.89 1.27
N LYS A 217 -17.87 16.11 0.80
CA LYS A 217 -17.92 17.34 1.60
C LYS A 217 -19.36 17.77 1.93
N MET A 218 -20.29 17.59 0.99
CA MET A 218 -21.70 17.95 1.15
C MET A 218 -22.49 16.94 1.99
N ASN A 219 -22.00 15.71 2.14
CA ASN A 219 -22.71 14.65 2.85
C ASN A 219 -21.94 14.12 4.06
N SER A 220 -22.24 14.70 5.22
CA SER A 220 -21.60 14.36 6.50
C SER A 220 -21.74 12.88 6.89
N GLN A 221 -22.82 12.21 6.48
CA GLN A 221 -23.03 10.78 6.76
C GLN A 221 -22.15 9.87 5.90
N ILE A 222 -21.83 10.28 4.67
CA ILE A 222 -20.94 9.53 3.78
C ILE A 222 -19.48 9.78 4.18
N SER A 223 -19.14 11.02 4.59
CA SER A 223 -17.79 11.36 5.00
C SER A 223 -17.33 10.66 6.29
N THR A 224 -18.24 10.32 7.21
CA THR A 224 -17.88 9.63 8.46
C THR A 224 -17.39 8.20 8.26
N VAL A 225 -17.77 7.57 7.14
CA VAL A 225 -17.38 6.19 6.80
C VAL A 225 -15.98 6.13 6.18
N ILE A 226 -15.54 7.23 5.56
CA ILE A 226 -14.24 7.29 4.87
C ILE A 226 -13.22 7.95 5.79
N SER A 227 -12.09 7.25 6.02
CA SER A 227 -10.99 7.83 6.78
C SER A 227 -10.51 9.14 6.16
N PRO A 228 -10.22 10.19 6.95
CA PRO A 228 -9.62 11.43 6.46
C PRO A 228 -8.34 11.21 5.64
N SER A 229 -7.56 10.16 5.98
CA SER A 229 -6.34 9.78 5.25
C SER A 229 -6.58 9.25 3.83
N VAL A 230 -7.79 8.77 3.53
CA VAL A 230 -8.18 8.36 2.18
C VAL A 230 -8.61 9.59 1.38
N ILE A 231 -9.37 10.50 1.98
CA ILE A 231 -9.83 11.74 1.34
C ILE A 231 -8.64 12.60 0.91
N SER A 232 -7.64 12.76 1.81
CA SER A 232 -6.45 13.57 1.54
C SER A 232 -5.59 13.06 0.37
N LYS A 233 -5.66 11.77 0.01
CA LYS A 233 -4.93 11.22 -1.14
C LYS A 233 -5.44 11.75 -2.47
N PHE A 234 -6.71 12.15 -2.53
CA PHE A 234 -7.36 12.58 -3.77
C PHE A 234 -7.52 14.10 -3.86
N ASP A 235 -7.45 14.85 -2.75
CA ASP A 235 -7.50 16.32 -2.72
C ASP A 235 -6.32 17.00 -3.49
N MET A 236 -5.30 16.27 -3.93
CA MET A 236 -4.10 16.84 -4.59
C MET A 236 -4.13 16.88 -6.13
N THR A 237 -5.23 16.49 -6.78
CA THR A 237 -5.30 16.45 -8.26
C THR A 237 -5.56 17.81 -8.95
N THR A 238 -5.56 18.93 -8.20
CA THR A 238 -5.88 20.28 -8.71
C THR A 238 -4.76 21.32 -8.60
N LYS A 239 -3.48 20.91 -8.72
CA LYS A 239 -2.38 21.85 -8.97
C LYS A 239 -1.43 21.38 -10.06
#